data_AF-D4GBY9-F1
#
_entry.id   AF-D4GBY9-F1
#
_cell.length_a   1.000
_cell.length_b   1.000
_cell.length_c   1.000
_cell.angle_alpha   90.00
_cell.angle_beta   90.00
_cell.angle_gamma   90.00
#
_symmetry.space_group_name_H-M   'P 1'
#
loop_
_entity.id
_entity.type
_entity.pdbx_description
1 polymer ?
#
loop_
_entity_poly.entity_id
_entity_poly.type
_entity_poly.pdbx_seq_one_letter_code
_entity_poly.pdbx_strand_id
1 'polypeptide(L)' 'MNGILKFVRGWLIFSVLWGVFMWFMSWQAQGKEIGLAILMSLYAGLLYQALITMVARYKARRQQA' A
#
# COMPACT_ATOMS: atom_id res chain seq x y z
N MET A 1 -10.76 -5.33 -18.45
CA MET A 1 -10.91 -6.08 -17.17
C MET A 1 -9.61 -6.34 -16.39
N ASN A 2 -8.40 -6.34 -16.99
CA ASN A 2 -7.16 -6.69 -16.27
C ASN A 2 -6.50 -5.57 -15.43
N GLY A 3 -6.88 -4.30 -15.60
CA GLY A 3 -6.24 -3.19 -14.90
C GLY A 3 -6.57 -3.14 -13.40
N ILE A 4 -7.85 -3.25 -13.05
CA ILE A 4 -8.33 -3.22 -11.65
C ILE A 4 -7.81 -4.44 -10.90
N LEU A 5 -7.79 -5.62 -11.52
CA LEU A 5 -7.29 -6.85 -10.88
C LEU A 5 -5.79 -6.75 -10.54
N LYS A 6 -4.98 -6.18 -11.45
CA LYS A 6 -3.56 -5.91 -11.19
C LYS A 6 -3.36 -4.89 -10.06
N PHE A 7 -4.20 -3.85 -10.02
CA PHE A 7 -4.20 -2.84 -8.97
C PHE A 7 -4.52 -3.46 -7.61
N VAL A 8 -5.62 -4.21 -7.50
CA VAL A 8 -6.07 -4.84 -6.24
C VAL A 8 -5.06 -5.88 -5.77
N ARG A 9 -4.47 -6.67 -6.68
CA ARG A 9 -3.44 -7.64 -6.34
C ARG A 9 -2.18 -6.96 -5.78
N GLY A 10 -1.70 -5.90 -6.43
CA GLY A 10 -0.54 -5.14 -5.94
C GLY A 10 -0.82 -4.46 -4.60
N TRP A 11 -2.00 -3.87 -4.46
CA TRP A 11 -2.47 -3.25 -3.22
C TRP A 11 -2.52 -4.25 -2.06
N LEU A 12 -3.19 -5.39 -2.24
CA LEU A 12 -3.32 -6.40 -1.19
C LEU A 12 -1.97 -7.01 -0.80
N ILE A 13 -1.11 -7.31 -1.78
CA ILE A 13 0.24 -7.84 -1.50
C ILE A 13 1.05 -6.82 -0.70
N PHE A 14 1.04 -5.55 -1.10
CA PHE A 14 1.74 -4.50 -0.37
C PHE A 14 1.17 -4.31 1.03
N SER A 15 -0.16 -4.24 1.18
CA SER A 15 -0.82 -4.10 2.48
C SER A 15 -0.49 -5.25 3.43
N VAL A 16 -0.49 -6.49 2.94
CA VAL A 16 -0.13 -7.65 3.77
C VAL A 16 1.35 -7.61 4.15
N LEU A 17 2.26 -7.41 3.18
CA LEU A 17 3.70 -7.34 3.46
C LEU A 17 4.05 -6.20 4.42
N TRP A 18 3.45 -5.02 4.21
CA TRP A 18 3.65 -3.86 5.07
C TRP A 18 3.08 -4.07 6.47
N GLY A 19 1.90 -4.67 6.57
CA GLY A 19 1.28 -4.99 7.85
C GLY A 19 2.08 -6.00 8.65
N VAL A 20 2.55 -7.07 8.00
CA VAL A 20 3.42 -8.08 8.63
C VAL A 20 4.74 -7.43 9.07
N PHE A 21 5.35 -6.60 8.22
CA PHE A 21 6.57 -5.88 8.56
C PHE A 21 6.39 -4.98 9.79
N MET A 22 5.38 -4.11 9.80
CA MET A 22 5.08 -3.22 10.94
C MET A 22 4.65 -3.98 12.19
N TRP A 23 3.98 -5.12 12.02
CA TRP A 23 3.62 -6.01 13.12
C TRP A 23 4.85 -6.43 13.90
N PHE A 24 5.84 -7.00 13.23
CA PHE A 24 7.08 -7.44 13.88
C PHE A 24 7.99 -6.28 14.31
N MET A 25 7.96 -5.15 13.61
CA MET A 25 8.86 -4.03 13.91
C MET A 25 8.41 -3.17 15.09
N SER A 26 7.10 -2.95 15.24
CA SER A 26 6.58 -1.93 16.16
C SER A 26 5.27 -2.33 16.82
N TRP A 27 4.29 -2.79 16.07
CA TRP A 27 2.92 -2.94 16.58
C TRP A 27 2.78 -4.08 17.60
N GLN A 28 3.55 -5.16 17.45
CA GLN A 28 3.64 -6.23 18.44
C GLN A 28 4.20 -5.71 19.76
N ALA A 29 5.25 -4.87 19.72
CA ALA A 29 5.86 -4.30 20.92
C ALA A 29 4.97 -3.25 21.60
N GLN A 30 4.08 -2.59 20.84
CA GLN A 30 3.14 -1.59 21.34
C GLN A 30 1.81 -2.19 21.83
N GLY A 31 1.63 -3.51 21.74
CA GLY A 31 0.36 -4.17 22.11
C GLY A 31 -0.84 -3.68 21.29
N LYS A 32 -0.60 -3.23 20.05
CA LYS A 32 -1.67 -2.68 19.20
C LYS A 32 -2.68 -3.76 18.83
N GLU A 33 -3.95 -3.39 18.84
CA GLU A 33 -5.02 -4.28 18.39
C GLU A 33 -4.80 -4.71 16.93
N ILE A 34 -4.94 -6.01 16.70
CA ILE A 34 -4.79 -6.64 15.38
C ILE A 34 -5.77 -6.03 14.36
N GLY A 35 -6.99 -5.71 14.78
CA GLY A 35 -8.00 -5.07 13.90
C GLY A 35 -7.54 -3.70 13.39
N LEU A 36 -7.00 -2.87 14.27
CA LEU A 36 -6.45 -1.55 13.92
C LEU A 36 -5.20 -1.67 13.03
N ALA A 37 -4.34 -2.64 13.31
CA ALA A 37 -3.18 -2.95 12.48
C ALA A 37 -3.60 -3.28 11.04
N ILE A 38 -4.57 -4.18 10.85
CA ILE A 38 -5.08 -4.57 9.52
C ILE A 38 -5.66 -3.35 8.78
N LEU A 39 -6.47 -2.53 9.46
CA LEU A 39 -7.02 -1.30 8.90
C LEU A 39 -5.92 -0.34 8.44
N MET A 40 -4.93 -0.07 9.30
CA MET A 40 -3.80 0.80 8.97
C MET A 40 -3.00 0.28 7.78
N SER A 41 -2.79 -1.03 7.68
CA SER A 41 -2.09 -1.67 6.55
C SER A 41 -2.86 -1.56 5.24
N LEU A 42 -4.18 -1.73 5.27
CA LEU A 42 -5.05 -1.55 4.10
C LEU A 42 -5.02 -0.09 3.63
N TYR A 43 -5.13 0.87 4.54
CA TYR A 43 -4.99 2.31 4.23
C TYR A 43 -3.63 2.66 3.66
N ALA A 44 -2.54 2.14 4.25
CA ALA A 44 -1.18 2.37 3.76
C ALA A 44 -1.01 1.89 2.32
N GLY A 45 -1.57 0.72 1.98
CA GLY A 45 -1.52 0.22 0.60
C GLY A 45 -2.33 1.06 -0.38
N LEU A 46 -3.47 1.62 0.03
CA LEU A 46 -4.24 2.54 -0.81
C LEU A 46 -3.45 3.81 -1.10
N LEU A 47 -2.83 4.38 -0.07
CA LEU A 47 -1.98 5.56 -0.18
C LEU A 47 -0.77 5.31 -1.08
N TYR A 48 -0.10 4.17 -0.90
CA TYR A 48 1.04 3.77 -1.73
C TYR A 48 0.64 3.68 -3.21
N GLN A 49 -0.48 3.04 -3.50
CA GLN A 49 -0.94 2.86 -4.87
C GLN A 49 -1.39 4.19 -5.50
N ALA A 50 -2.01 5.08 -4.72
CA ALA A 50 -2.34 6.45 -5.16
C ALA A 50 -1.07 7.26 -5.49
N LEU A 51 -0.04 7.19 -4.64
CA LEU A 51 1.25 7.84 -4.87
C LEU A 51 1.95 7.31 -6.11
N ILE A 52 2.05 5.99 -6.29
CA ILE A 52 2.63 5.41 -7.50
C ILE A 52 1.89 5.89 -8.76
N THR A 53 0.56 5.92 -8.72
CA THR A 53 -0.23 6.35 -9.88
C THR A 53 0.01 7.82 -10.21
N MET A 54 0.15 8.66 -9.18
CA MET A 54 0.46 10.08 -9.32
C MET A 54 1.88 10.29 -9.85
N VAL A 55 2.87 9.58 -9.31
CA VAL A 55 4.28 9.62 -9.76
C VAL A 55 4.41 9.11 -11.20
N ALA A 56 3.71 8.02 -11.55
CA ALA A 56 3.70 7.50 -12.91
C ALA A 56 3.12 8.53 -13.90
N ARG A 57 2.02 9.20 -13.54
CA ARG A 57 1.45 10.31 -14.33
C ARG A 57 2.43 11.48 -14.44
N TYR A 58 3.10 11.85 -13.34
CA TYR A 58 4.06 12.94 -13.33
C TYR A 58 5.27 12.64 -14.23
N LYS A 59 5.81 11.42 -14.14
CA LYS A 59 6.93 10.95 -14.98
C LYS A 59 6.53 10.87 -16.46
N ALA A 60 5.34 10.38 -16.77
CA ALA A 60 4.83 10.32 -18.14
C ALA A 60 4.70 11.71 -18.76
N ARG A 61 4.22 12.71 -17.98
CA ARG A 61 4.17 14.11 -18.43
C ARG A 61 5.55 14.71 -18.67
N ARG A 62 6.56 14.30 -17.89
CA ARG A 62 7.95 14.76 -18.04
C ARG A 62 8.71 14.10 -19.19
N GLN A 63 8.31 12.90 -19.63
CA GLN A 63 8.91 12.21 -20.78
C GLN A 63 8.27 12.60 -22.12
N GLN A 64 7.14 13.32 -22.09
CA GLN A 64 6.46 13.85 -23.28
C GLN A 64 6.82 15.31 -23.59
N ALA A 65 7.67 15.94 -22.77
CA ALA A 65 8.23 17.28 -22.97
C ALA A 65 9.72 17.17 -23.31
#